data_AF-A0A0L8GVM4-F1
#
_entry.id   AF-A0A0L8GVM4-F1
#
_cell.length_a   1.000
_cell.length_b   1.000
_cell.length_c   1.000
_cell.angle_alpha   90.00
_cell.angle_beta   90.00
_cell.angle_gamma   90.00
#
_symmetry.space_group_name_H-M   'P 1'
#
loop_
_entity.id
_entity.type
_entity.pdbx_description
1 polymer ?
#
loop_
_entity_poly.entity_id
_entity_poly.type
_entity_poly.pdbx_seq_one_letter_code
_entity_poly.pdbx_strand_id
1 'polypeptide(L)'
;MSPVICRDRSGFHSRGVFKLITCSMCYIFIFPRLNILEREFENKMTIIKDNYTAEPDIENETVIARFCSAFDNEEQCGRWKSCCKGALQCCEEQQKDVNISQDDRPTCPPTWDGFSCWKRTPEKTRVFNECPEYVHEFEVSD
;
A
#
# COMPACT_ATOMS: atom_id res chain seq x y z
N MET A 1 -3.44 -11.43 22.86
CA MET A 1 -2.90 -10.30 22.08
C MET A 1 -4.05 -9.62 21.38
N SER A 2 -4.11 -8.29 21.39
CA SER A 2 -5.12 -7.54 20.63
C SER A 2 -4.89 -7.73 19.13
N PRO A 3 -5.96 -7.78 18.30
CA PRO A 3 -5.81 -7.90 16.86
C PRO A 3 -5.06 -6.69 16.30
N VAL A 4 -4.09 -6.95 15.41
CA VAL A 4 -3.36 -5.88 14.68
C VAL A 4 -4.29 -5.29 13.64
N ILE A 5 -4.66 -4.02 13.84
CA ILE A 5 -5.56 -3.26 12.97
C ILE A 5 -4.79 -2.10 12.36
N CYS A 6 -4.84 -1.98 11.04
CA CYS A 6 -4.12 -0.98 10.26
C CYS A 6 -5.09 -0.17 9.40
N ARG A 7 -4.80 1.13 9.26
CA ARG A 7 -5.64 2.11 8.58
C ARG A 7 -5.03 2.49 7.24
N ASP A 8 -5.85 2.44 6.21
CA ASP A 8 -5.60 3.11 4.93
C ASP A 8 -6.72 4.12 4.62
N ARG A 9 -6.72 4.66 3.40
CA ARG A 9 -7.75 5.60 2.91
C ARG A 9 -9.19 5.06 2.93
N SER A 10 -9.37 3.74 2.88
CA SER A 10 -10.67 3.06 2.86
C SER A 10 -11.19 2.71 4.25
N GLY A 11 -10.33 2.75 5.28
CA GLY A 11 -10.74 2.53 6.66
C GLY A 11 -9.74 1.67 7.45
N PHE A 12 -10.25 1.00 8.47
CA PHE A 12 -9.48 0.12 9.35
C PHE A 12 -9.65 -1.34 8.92
N HIS A 13 -8.54 -2.06 8.82
CA HIS A 13 -8.48 -3.44 8.34
C HIS A 13 -7.62 -4.29 9.26
N SER A 14 -7.86 -5.60 9.29
CA SER A 14 -6.89 -6.53 9.88
C SER A 14 -5.58 -6.49 9.06
N ARG A 15 -4.43 -6.79 9.69
CA ARG A 15 -3.13 -6.84 8.97
C ARG A 15 -3.19 -7.67 7.67
N GLY A 16 -3.89 -8.81 7.72
CA GLY A 16 -4.05 -9.70 6.56
C GLY A 16 -4.76 -9.02 5.40
N VAL A 17 -5.93 -8.42 5.65
CA VAL A 17 -6.70 -7.70 4.62
C VAL A 17 -5.95 -6.44 4.15
N PHE A 18 -5.35 -5.71 5.08
CA PHE A 18 -4.57 -4.51 4.79
C PHE A 18 -3.45 -4.79 3.79
N LYS A 19 -2.70 -5.88 3.98
CA LYS A 19 -1.63 -6.32 3.06
C LYS A 19 -2.12 -6.45 1.62
N LEU A 20 -3.26 -7.10 1.44
CA LEU A 20 -3.82 -7.37 0.10
C LEU A 20 -4.33 -6.08 -0.56
N ILE A 21 -5.14 -5.31 0.16
CA ILE A 21 -5.73 -4.07 -0.37
C ILE A 21 -4.65 -3.06 -0.75
N THR A 22 -3.66 -2.86 0.13
CA THR A 22 -2.61 -1.88 -0.10
C THR A 22 -1.68 -2.27 -1.24
N CYS A 23 -1.41 -3.56 -1.45
CA CYS A 23 -0.69 -4.03 -2.64
C CYS A 23 -1.45 -3.72 -3.94
N SER A 24 -2.77 -3.91 -3.96
CA SER A 24 -3.58 -3.50 -5.11
C SER A 24 -3.57 -1.98 -5.31
N MET A 25 -3.66 -1.20 -4.23
CA MET A 25 -3.56 0.25 -4.31
C MET A 25 -2.21 0.70 -4.88
N CYS A 26 -1.11 0.10 -4.43
CA CYS A 26 0.23 0.37 -4.94
C CYS A 26 0.31 0.22 -6.46
N TYR A 27 -0.25 -0.85 -7.03
CA TYR A 27 -0.29 -1.02 -8.48
C TYR A 27 -1.06 0.12 -9.17
N ILE A 28 -2.29 0.39 -8.71
CA ILE A 28 -3.17 1.40 -9.31
C ILE A 28 -2.53 2.80 -9.26
N PHE A 29 -1.81 3.10 -8.18
CA PHE A 29 -1.31 4.44 -7.90
C PHE A 29 0.05 4.69 -8.55
N ILE A 30 0.93 3.68 -8.57
CA ILE A 30 2.26 3.80 -9.17
C ILE A 30 2.19 3.65 -10.70
N PHE A 31 1.21 2.89 -11.20
CA PHE A 31 1.07 2.59 -12.62
C PHE A 31 -0.32 2.95 -13.18
N PRO A 32 -0.75 4.22 -13.10
CA PRO A 32 -2.10 4.62 -13.53
C PRO A 32 -2.39 4.41 -15.02
N ARG A 33 -1.34 4.25 -15.84
CA ARG A 33 -1.44 4.02 -17.29
C ARG A 33 -1.12 2.58 -17.71
N LEU A 34 -0.65 1.74 -16.78
CA LEU A 34 -0.33 0.36 -17.09
C LEU A 34 -1.59 -0.49 -16.91
N ASN A 35 -1.94 -1.25 -17.95
CA ASN A 35 -3.15 -2.08 -17.97
C ASN A 35 -2.77 -3.56 -18.10
N ILE A 36 -2.04 -4.09 -17.11
CA ILE A 36 -1.64 -5.51 -17.06
C ILE A 36 -2.33 -6.26 -15.92
N LEU A 37 -2.66 -5.56 -14.83
CA LEU A 37 -3.40 -6.11 -13.70
C LEU A 37 -4.72 -5.35 -13.50
N GLU A 38 -5.77 -6.07 -13.14
CA GLU A 38 -7.07 -5.52 -12.76
C GLU A 38 -7.36 -5.85 -11.29
N ARG A 39 -8.00 -4.93 -10.55
CA ARG A 39 -8.42 -5.17 -9.18
C ARG A 39 -9.80 -5.82 -9.18
N GLU A 40 -9.93 -6.92 -8.45
CA GLU A 40 -11.17 -7.68 -8.34
C GLU A 40 -11.85 -7.47 -6.97
N PHE A 41 -13.02 -8.09 -6.84
CA PHE A 41 -13.67 -8.29 -5.54
C PHE A 41 -12.81 -9.17 -4.61
N GLU A 42 -13.15 -9.18 -3.32
CA GLU A 42 -12.51 -10.03 -2.31
C GLU A 42 -10.98 -9.87 -2.18
N ASN A 43 -10.45 -8.67 -2.45
CA ASN A 43 -9.02 -8.35 -2.33
C ASN A 43 -8.10 -9.15 -3.26
N LYS A 44 -8.60 -9.53 -4.44
CA LYS A 44 -7.82 -10.22 -5.48
C LYS A 44 -7.41 -9.26 -6.60
N MET A 45 -6.44 -9.69 -7.38
CA MET A 45 -6.04 -9.07 -8.64
C MET A 45 -5.97 -10.11 -9.75
N THR A 46 -6.30 -9.69 -10.96
CA THR A 46 -6.26 -10.53 -12.17
C THR A 46 -5.18 -10.04 -13.12
N ILE A 47 -4.36 -10.94 -13.64
CA ILE A 47 -3.50 -10.67 -14.79
C ILE A 47 -4.38 -10.70 -16.04
N ILE A 48 -4.52 -9.56 -16.73
CA ILE A 48 -5.49 -9.40 -17.83
C ILE A 48 -5.19 -10.35 -18.99
N LYS A 49 -3.91 -10.56 -19.31
CA LYS A 49 -3.49 -11.31 -20.50
C LYS A 49 -3.79 -12.81 -20.43
N ASP A 50 -3.78 -13.40 -19.24
CA ASP A 50 -3.94 -14.85 -19.06
C ASP A 50 -5.00 -15.24 -18.02
N ASN A 51 -5.77 -14.25 -17.54
CA ASN A 51 -6.89 -14.42 -16.62
C ASN A 51 -6.51 -15.15 -15.31
N TYR A 52 -5.26 -15.01 -14.87
CA TYR A 52 -4.81 -15.52 -13.59
C TYR A 52 -5.26 -14.59 -12.46
N THR A 53 -6.10 -15.08 -11.55
CA THR A 53 -6.60 -14.32 -10.40
C THR A 53 -6.06 -14.88 -9.09
N ALA A 54 -5.49 -14.01 -8.25
CA ALA A 54 -5.01 -14.36 -6.92
C ALA A 54 -5.01 -13.16 -5.97
N GLU A 55 -4.88 -13.43 -4.67
CA GLU A 55 -4.61 -12.38 -3.67
C GLU A 55 -3.18 -11.87 -3.86
N PRO A 56 -2.93 -10.54 -3.95
CA PRO A 56 -1.60 -9.98 -4.14
C PRO A 56 -0.80 -9.98 -2.82
N ASP A 57 -0.62 -11.16 -2.25
CA ASP A 57 0.08 -11.34 -0.99
C ASP A 57 1.60 -11.22 -1.19
N ILE A 58 2.18 -10.10 -0.76
CA ILE A 58 3.63 -9.84 -0.86
C ILE A 58 4.51 -10.85 -0.09
N GLU A 59 3.94 -11.60 0.84
CA GLU A 59 4.63 -12.67 1.59
C GLU A 59 4.52 -14.04 0.87
N ASN A 60 3.71 -14.15 -0.19
CA ASN A 60 3.59 -15.36 -1.01
C ASN A 60 4.45 -15.25 -2.29
N GLU A 61 5.66 -15.82 -2.22
CA GLU A 61 6.65 -15.71 -3.30
C GLU A 61 6.15 -16.23 -4.65
N THR A 62 5.41 -17.34 -4.68
CA THR A 62 4.89 -17.93 -5.93
C THR A 62 3.88 -17.00 -6.60
N VAL A 63 2.96 -16.43 -5.83
CA VAL A 63 1.94 -15.52 -6.35
C VAL A 63 2.58 -14.21 -6.82
N ILE A 64 3.54 -13.68 -6.06
CA ILE A 64 4.26 -12.46 -6.44
C ILE A 64 5.13 -12.69 -7.68
N ALA A 65 5.83 -13.81 -7.79
CA ALA A 65 6.56 -14.17 -9.00
C ALA A 65 5.62 -14.23 -10.21
N ARG A 66 4.40 -14.76 -10.02
CA ARG A 66 3.40 -14.82 -11.08
C ARG A 66 2.91 -13.43 -11.50
N PHE A 67 2.56 -12.55 -10.57
CA PHE A 67 2.22 -11.16 -10.91
C PHE A 67 3.38 -10.41 -11.54
N CYS A 68 4.60 -10.60 -11.02
CA CYS A 68 5.80 -9.98 -11.57
C CYS A 68 6.10 -10.42 -13.01
N SER A 69 5.72 -11.63 -13.42
CA SER A 69 5.85 -12.09 -14.81
C SER A 69 4.98 -11.33 -15.81
N ALA A 70 3.99 -10.56 -15.34
CA ALA A 70 3.12 -9.74 -16.19
C ALA A 70 3.72 -8.34 -16.48
N PHE A 71 4.72 -7.89 -15.71
CA PHE A 71 5.39 -6.62 -15.93
C PHE A 71 6.44 -6.72 -17.05
N ASP A 72 6.69 -5.62 -17.74
CA ASP A 72 7.63 -5.58 -18.87
C ASP A 72 9.08 -5.73 -18.42
N ASN A 73 9.39 -5.30 -17.19
CA ASN A 73 10.74 -5.35 -16.64
C ASN A 73 10.75 -5.51 -15.12
N GLU A 74 11.92 -5.87 -14.59
CA GLU A 74 12.15 -6.09 -13.17
C GLU A 74 11.99 -4.81 -12.33
N GLU A 75 12.22 -3.63 -12.92
CA GLU A 75 12.08 -2.35 -12.24
C GLU A 75 10.63 -2.06 -11.87
N GLN A 76 9.67 -2.25 -12.79
CA GLN A 76 8.25 -2.04 -12.52
C GLN A 76 7.75 -2.98 -11.40
N CYS A 77 8.04 -4.28 -11.51
CA CYS A 77 7.73 -5.24 -10.44
C CYS A 77 8.47 -4.86 -9.13
N GLY A 78 9.72 -4.40 -9.22
CA GLY A 78 10.51 -3.92 -8.08
C GLY A 78 9.82 -2.78 -7.34
N ARG A 79 9.38 -1.75 -8.06
CA ARG A 79 8.66 -0.60 -7.52
C ARG A 79 7.34 -1.01 -6.87
N TRP A 80 6.56 -1.88 -7.52
CA TRP A 80 5.32 -2.42 -6.94
C TRP A 80 5.58 -3.14 -5.62
N LYS A 81 6.54 -4.07 -5.59
CA LYS A 81 6.95 -4.79 -4.38
C LYS A 81 7.43 -3.86 -3.28
N SER A 82 8.22 -2.84 -3.63
CA SER A 82 8.72 -1.85 -2.68
C SER A 82 7.58 -1.06 -2.03
N CYS A 83 6.56 -0.66 -2.81
CA CYS A 83 5.38 -0.01 -2.26
C CYS A 83 4.57 -0.94 -1.34
N CYS A 84 4.34 -2.20 -1.74
CA CYS A 84 3.70 -3.21 -0.89
C CYS A 84 4.40 -3.35 0.46
N LYS A 85 5.74 -3.43 0.45
CA LYS A 85 6.57 -3.51 1.66
C LYS A 85 6.47 -2.24 2.49
N GLY A 86 6.47 -1.07 1.86
CA GLY A 86 6.25 0.22 2.52
C GLY A 86 4.90 0.29 3.25
N ALA A 87 3.84 -0.24 2.65
CA ALA A 87 2.54 -0.34 3.30
C ALA A 87 2.58 -1.27 4.52
N LEU A 88 3.19 -2.44 4.41
CA LEU A 88 3.34 -3.36 5.56
C LEU A 88 4.15 -2.75 6.69
N GLN A 89 5.25 -2.07 6.38
CA GLN A 89 6.01 -1.32 7.37
C GLN A 89 5.15 -0.24 8.03
N CYS A 90 4.33 0.47 7.24
CA CYS A 90 3.41 1.45 7.79
C CYS A 90 2.42 0.85 8.79
N CYS A 91 1.89 -0.34 8.51
CA CYS A 91 1.00 -1.06 9.43
C CYS A 91 1.70 -1.36 10.78
N GLU A 92 2.99 -1.69 10.77
CA GLU A 92 3.79 -1.89 11.99
C GLU A 92 4.04 -0.57 12.74
N GLU A 93 4.32 0.51 12.02
CA GLU A 93 4.50 1.85 12.60
C GLU A 93 3.21 2.37 13.25
N GLN A 94 2.06 2.13 12.62
CA GLN A 94 0.75 2.47 13.19
C GLN A 94 0.51 1.77 14.55
N GLN A 95 0.97 0.53 14.72
CA GLN A 95 0.86 -0.15 16.02
C GLN A 95 1.69 0.52 17.11
N LYS A 96 2.87 1.05 16.74
CA LYS A 96 3.74 1.77 17.68
C LYS A 96 3.10 3.10 18.10
N ASP A 97 2.48 3.80 17.15
CA ASP A 97 1.79 5.09 17.38
C ASP A 97 0.56 4.99 18.29
N VAL A 98 -0.13 3.83 18.32
CA VAL A 98 -1.26 3.60 19.25
C VAL A 98 -0.79 3.56 20.71
N ASN A 99 0.46 3.16 20.97
CA ASN A 99 1.01 3.01 22.32
C ASN A 99 1.61 4.30 22.89
N ILE A 100 1.61 5.41 22.14
CA ILE A 100 2.08 6.71 22.61
C ILE A 100 0.93 7.38 23.38
N SER A 101 1.22 7.87 24.59
CA SER A 101 0.26 8.56 25.45
C SER A 101 -0.46 9.67 24.68
N GLN A 102 -1.80 9.62 24.68
CA GLN A 102 -2.61 10.67 24.08
C GLN A 102 -2.47 11.92 24.93
N ASP A 103 -1.90 12.97 24.37
CA ASP A 103 -2.13 14.34 24.84
C ASP A 103 -3.61 14.66 24.57
N ASP A 104 -4.29 15.45 25.41
CA ASP A 104 -5.74 15.73 25.31
C ASP A 104 -6.15 16.49 24.01
N ARG A 105 -5.20 16.74 23.12
CA ARG A 105 -5.40 17.48 21.88
C ARG A 105 -5.96 16.57 20.78
N PRO A 106 -6.91 17.05 19.96
CA PRO A 106 -7.39 16.29 18.81
C PRO A 106 -6.26 15.98 17.82
N THR A 107 -6.27 14.76 17.29
CA THR A 107 -5.26 14.29 16.32
C THR A 107 -5.92 13.57 15.14
N CYS A 108 -5.29 13.67 13.98
CA CYS A 108 -5.56 12.79 12.84
C CYS A 108 -4.92 11.41 13.12
N PRO A 109 -5.64 10.30 12.89
CA PRO A 109 -5.10 8.96 13.08
C PRO A 109 -3.98 8.68 12.06
N PRO A 110 -3.00 7.83 12.40
CA PRO A 110 -1.99 7.41 11.45
C PRO A 110 -2.62 6.60 10.30
N THR A 111 -2.02 6.63 9.12
CA THR A 111 -2.60 6.02 7.91
C THR A 111 -1.59 5.75 6.82
N TRP A 112 -1.87 4.73 6.01
CA TRP A 112 -1.31 4.60 4.67
C TRP A 112 -2.19 5.36 3.68
N ASP A 113 -1.60 6.21 2.84
CA ASP A 113 -2.36 6.99 1.85
C ASP A 113 -2.38 6.38 0.44
N GLY A 114 -1.58 5.33 0.22
CA GLY A 114 -1.34 4.69 -1.09
C GLY A 114 0.09 4.84 -1.60
N PHE A 115 0.84 5.80 -1.06
CA PHE A 115 2.26 6.02 -1.35
C PHE A 115 3.12 6.01 -0.11
N SER A 116 2.69 6.65 0.99
CA SER A 116 3.51 6.91 2.16
C SER A 116 2.77 6.62 3.46
N CYS A 117 3.56 6.38 4.52
CA CYS A 117 3.03 6.27 5.86
C CYS A 117 2.93 7.63 6.54
N TRP A 118 1.74 7.96 7.04
CA TRP A 118 1.51 9.14 7.85
C TRP A 118 1.32 8.72 9.29
N LYS A 119 2.12 9.32 10.18
CA LYS A 119 2.00 9.13 11.62
C LYS A 119 0.78 9.85 12.17
N ARG A 120 0.49 9.63 13.46
CA ARG A 120 -0.48 10.46 14.18
C ARG A 120 -0.03 11.92 14.12
N THR A 121 -0.93 12.81 13.75
CA THR A 121 -0.60 14.24 13.59
C THR A 121 -1.60 15.12 14.33
N PRO A 122 -1.17 16.26 14.90
CA PRO A 122 -2.09 17.19 15.53
C PRO A 122 -3.08 17.77 14.52
N GLU A 123 -4.33 18.02 14.95
CA GLU A 123 -5.29 18.69 14.08
C GLU A 123 -4.79 20.06 13.62
N LYS A 124 -5.22 20.49 12.42
CA LYS A 124 -4.92 21.82 11.86
C LYS A 124 -3.43 22.11 11.67
N THR A 125 -2.61 21.07 11.57
CA THR A 125 -1.18 21.19 11.22
C THR A 125 -0.91 20.67 9.82
N ARG A 126 0.17 21.18 9.21
CA ARG A 126 0.72 20.63 7.97
C ARG A 126 1.97 19.83 8.32
N VAL A 127 2.02 18.62 7.82
CA VAL A 127 3.17 17.71 7.94
C VAL A 127 3.68 17.36 6.56
N PHE A 128 4.94 16.96 6.49
CA PHE A 128 5.63 16.62 5.25
C PHE A 128 6.33 15.28 5.41
N ASN A 129 6.40 14.53 4.32
CA ASN A 129 7.17 13.31 4.18
C ASN A 129 7.98 13.41 2.89
N GLU A 130 9.11 12.73 2.84
CA GLU A 130 9.85 12.56 1.60
C GLU A 130 9.05 11.68 0.63
N CYS A 131 9.23 11.92 -0.67
CA CYS A 131 8.63 11.08 -1.69
C CYS A 131 9.34 9.72 -1.69
N PRO A 132 8.61 8.60 -1.61
CA PRO A 132 9.23 7.27 -1.63
C PRO A 132 9.90 6.98 -2.98
N GLU A 133 11.02 6.26 -2.95
CA GLU A 133 11.82 5.95 -4.15
C GLU A 133 11.05 5.18 -5.23
N TYR A 134 10.05 4.36 -4.87
CA TYR A 134 9.24 3.63 -5.84
C TYR A 134 8.26 4.53 -6.62
N VAL A 135 8.13 5.80 -6.24
CA VAL A 135 7.39 6.82 -6.98
C VAL A 135 8.38 7.61 -7.83
N HIS A 136 8.78 7.05 -8.99
CA HIS A 136 9.48 7.84 -10.00
C HIS A 136 8.51 8.82 -10.65
N GLU A 137 9.03 10.02 -10.93
CA GLU A 137 8.42 11.16 -11.63
C GLU A 137 6.94 10.96 -11.95
N PHE A 138 6.07 11.68 -11.25
CA PHE A 138 4.72 11.91 -11.76
C PHE A 138 4.91 12.48 -13.16
N GLU A 139 4.71 11.68 -14.22
CA GLU A 139 4.81 12.16 -15.59
C GLU A 139 3.79 13.28 -15.74
N VAL A 140 4.24 14.52 -15.57
CA VAL A 140 3.47 15.71 -15.87
C VAL A 140 3.37 15.71 -17.38
N SER A 141 2.23 15.25 -17.90
CA SER A 141 1.90 15.46 -19.30
C SER A 141 1.77 16.96 -19.54
N ASP A 142 2.63 17.51 -20.39
CA ASP A 142 2.37 18.78 -21.09
C ASP A 142 1.08 18.67 -21.93
#